data_AF-A0A964XJ61-F1
#
_entry.id   AF-A0A964XJ61-F1
#
_cell.length_a   1.000
_cell.length_b   1.000
_cell.length_c   1.000
_cell.angle_alpha   90.00
_cell.angle_beta   90.00
_cell.angle_gamma   90.00
#
_symmetry.space_group_name_H-M   'P 1'
#
loop_
_entity.id
_entity.type
_entity.pdbx_description
1 polymer ?
#
loop_
_entity_poly.entity_id
_entity_poly.type
_entity_poly.pdbx_seq_one_letter_code
_entity_poly.pdbx_strand_id
1 'polypeptide(L)'
;MDPALLVFVIVALILSIVIHEVAHGFAADMLGDPTARLQGRLTLNPLPHIDPMGSVLIPGILVLTGAGILFGWARPVPYNPYNLKNQKWGEAIVAAAGPLTNIAIAFFFGLLIRLGGGDLPDTFIALAYYVTYLNILLALFNSIPVPPLDGSKIIKALLPFRAALSYQRFEAFMAQSGFLGLIAFLFLFVFIFDEPFFRLLATVMGLITGVGQPPL
;
A
#
# COMPACT_ATOMS: atom_id res chain seq x y z
N MET A 1 7.56 18.62 -12.72
CA MET A 1 7.03 18.88 -11.37
C MET A 1 7.99 19.82 -10.67
N ASP A 2 7.47 20.79 -9.92
CA ASP A 2 8.28 21.61 -9.02
C ASP A 2 9.08 20.70 -8.06
N PRO A 3 10.41 20.89 -7.91
CA PRO A 3 11.21 20.14 -6.94
C PRO A 3 10.62 20.10 -5.53
N ALA A 4 9.98 21.17 -5.06
CA ALA A 4 9.36 21.21 -3.74
C ALA A 4 8.17 20.24 -3.64
N LEU A 5 7.32 20.21 -4.66
CA LEU A 5 6.20 19.28 -4.75
C LEU A 5 6.68 17.82 -4.83
N LEU A 6 7.74 17.55 -5.58
CA LEU A 6 8.34 16.22 -5.66
C LEU A 6 8.81 15.73 -4.27
N VAL A 7 9.52 16.59 -3.53
CA VAL A 7 9.96 16.27 -2.16
C VAL A 7 8.77 16.00 -1.25
N PHE A 8 7.72 16.81 -1.33
CA PHE A 8 6.49 16.58 -0.57
C PHE A 8 5.86 15.22 -0.89
N VAL A 9 5.69 14.89 -2.18
CA VAL A 9 5.10 13.62 -2.63
C VAL A 9 5.91 12.42 -2.13
N ILE A 10 7.25 12.50 -2.16
CA ILE A 10 8.12 11.44 -1.65
C ILE A 10 7.95 11.28 -0.14
N VAL A 11 7.94 12.38 0.62
CA VAL A 11 7.74 12.34 2.08
C VAL A 11 6.35 11.79 2.43
N ALA A 12 5.31 12.24 1.73
CA ALA A 12 3.94 11.76 1.90
C ALA A 12 3.82 10.26 1.59
N LEU A 13 4.49 9.78 0.54
CA LEU A 13 4.54 8.36 0.18
C LEU A 13 5.21 7.54 1.28
N ILE A 14 6.39 7.96 1.76
CA ILE A 14 7.11 7.27 2.84
C ILE A 14 6.23 7.18 4.09
N LEU A 15 5.62 8.29 4.52
CA LEU A 15 4.73 8.30 5.68
C LEU A 15 3.50 7.41 5.48
N SER A 16 2.90 7.42 4.28
CA SER A 16 1.73 6.58 3.97
C SER A 16 2.08 5.09 4.03
N ILE A 17 3.27 4.69 3.55
CA ILE A 17 3.76 3.31 3.65
C ILE A 17 4.07 2.95 5.11
N VAL A 18 4.73 3.83 5.88
CA VAL A 18 5.05 3.55 7.29
C VAL A 18 3.78 3.38 8.11
N ILE A 19 2.78 4.25 7.93
CA ILE A 19 1.51 4.14 8.65
C ILE A 19 0.78 2.84 8.26
N HIS A 20 0.81 2.44 6.98
CA HIS A 20 0.27 1.17 6.50
C HIS A 20 0.93 -0.04 7.19
N GLU A 21 2.25 -0.08 7.21
CA GLU A 21 3.03 -1.16 7.83
C GLU A 21 2.81 -1.24 9.36
N VAL A 22 2.78 -0.08 10.02
CA VAL A 22 2.49 -0.01 11.46
C VAL A 22 1.06 -0.48 11.74
N ALA A 23 0.10 -0.23 10.86
CA ALA A 23 -1.27 -0.73 11.01
C ALA A 23 -1.34 -2.27 10.96
N HIS A 24 -0.56 -2.92 10.08
CA HIS A 24 -0.43 -4.38 10.09
C HIS A 24 0.12 -4.88 11.44
N GLY A 25 1.21 -4.29 11.90
CA GLY A 25 1.83 -4.67 13.18
C GLY A 25 0.90 -4.46 14.37
N PHE A 26 0.16 -3.35 14.40
CA PHE A 26 -0.81 -3.06 15.45
C PHE A 26 -1.97 -4.06 15.42
N ALA A 27 -2.50 -4.39 14.24
CA ALA A 27 -3.54 -5.40 14.10
C ALA A 27 -3.05 -6.78 14.55
N ALA A 28 -1.82 -7.17 14.20
CA ALA A 28 -1.22 -8.43 14.63
C ALA A 28 -1.08 -8.49 16.16
N ASP A 29 -0.64 -7.40 16.78
CA ASP A 29 -0.50 -7.28 18.23
C ASP A 29 -1.84 -7.39 18.95
N MET A 30 -2.88 -6.70 18.46
CA MET A 30 -4.24 -6.83 18.98
C MET A 30 -4.79 -8.26 18.84
N LEU A 31 -4.41 -8.97 17.78
CA LEU A 31 -4.79 -10.35 17.53
C LEU A 31 -3.94 -11.39 18.27
N GLY A 32 -2.94 -10.95 19.05
CA GLY A 32 -2.17 -11.80 19.96
C GLY A 32 -0.71 -12.04 19.54
N ASP A 33 -0.22 -11.44 18.45
CA ASP A 33 1.18 -11.55 18.05
C ASP A 33 2.00 -10.32 18.46
N PRO A 34 2.79 -10.37 19.54
CA PRO A 34 3.55 -9.23 20.04
C PRO A 34 4.84 -8.97 19.25
N THR A 35 5.13 -9.71 18.17
CA THR A 35 6.44 -9.72 17.47
C THR A 35 6.88 -8.31 17.06
N ALA A 36 6.04 -7.56 16.35
CA ALA A 36 6.34 -6.21 15.90
C ALA A 36 6.64 -5.25 17.08
N ARG A 37 5.87 -5.37 18.16
CA ARG A 37 6.05 -4.54 19.38
C ARG A 37 7.37 -4.86 20.07
N LEU A 38 7.67 -6.15 20.27
CA LEU A 38 8.89 -6.60 20.93
C LEU A 38 10.15 -6.25 20.13
N GLN A 39 10.06 -6.18 18.80
CA GLN A 39 11.15 -5.73 17.94
C GLN A 39 11.24 -4.21 17.77
N GLY A 40 10.39 -3.43 18.47
CA GLY A 40 10.37 -1.97 18.36
C GLY A 40 9.97 -1.44 16.99
N ARG A 41 9.24 -2.26 16.20
CA ARG A 41 8.80 -1.91 14.83
C ARG A 41 7.47 -1.14 14.79
N LEU A 42 6.74 -1.06 15.90
CA LEU A 42 5.54 -0.22 16.01
C LEU A 42 5.92 1.26 16.22
N THR A 43 6.47 1.90 15.19
CA THR A 43 6.93 3.29 15.25
C THR A 43 6.68 4.02 13.94
N LEU A 44 6.29 5.30 14.03
CA LEU A 44 6.14 6.16 12.84
C LEU A 44 7.47 6.72 12.34
N ASN A 45 8.59 6.39 13.00
CA ASN A 45 9.91 6.69 12.48
C ASN A 45 10.12 5.87 11.19
N PRO A 46 10.42 6.50 10.04
CA PRO A 46 10.65 5.78 8.79
C PRO A 46 11.94 4.96 8.80
N LEU A 47 12.94 5.32 9.61
CA LEU A 47 14.27 4.69 9.57
C LEU A 47 14.26 3.17 9.77
N PRO A 48 13.52 2.59 10.73
CA PRO A 48 13.44 1.14 10.92
C PRO A 48 12.69 0.40 9.79
N HIS A 49 11.97 1.13 8.94
CA HIS A 49 11.17 0.61 7.83
C HIS A 49 11.91 0.70 6.49
N ILE A 50 13.10 1.32 6.46
CA ILE A 50 13.90 1.42 5.24
C ILE A 50 14.50 0.06 4.88
N ASP A 51 14.30 -0.34 3.63
CA ASP A 51 15.08 -1.41 3.00
C ASP A 51 16.19 -0.80 2.13
N PRO A 52 17.49 -1.05 2.40
CA PRO A 52 18.56 -0.43 1.62
C PRO A 52 18.52 -0.73 0.12
N MET A 53 18.05 -1.91 -0.29
CA MET A 53 17.91 -2.25 -1.70
C MET A 53 16.65 -1.61 -2.29
N GLY A 54 15.50 -1.83 -1.68
CA GLY A 54 14.20 -1.42 -2.20
C GLY A 54 13.90 0.06 -2.05
N SER A 55 14.32 0.69 -0.96
CA SER A 55 13.98 2.09 -0.65
C SER A 55 15.07 3.09 -1.07
N VAL A 56 16.30 2.64 -1.36
CA VAL A 56 17.44 3.53 -1.66
C VAL A 56 18.11 3.16 -2.98
N LEU A 57 18.62 1.93 -3.12
CA LEU A 57 19.42 1.54 -4.27
C LEU A 57 18.61 1.48 -5.57
N ILE A 58 17.47 0.80 -5.57
CA ILE A 58 16.62 0.63 -6.75
C ILE A 58 16.07 1.99 -7.22
N PRO A 59 15.43 2.83 -6.37
CA PRO A 59 15.03 4.18 -6.77
C PRO A 59 16.20 5.03 -7.27
N GLY A 60 17.36 4.97 -6.62
CA GLY A 60 18.55 5.73 -7.02
C GLY A 60 19.05 5.38 -8.42
N ILE A 61 19.13 4.08 -8.73
CA ILE A 61 19.51 3.62 -10.08
C ILE A 61 18.47 4.06 -11.12
N LEU A 62 17.17 3.95 -10.81
CA LEU A 62 16.09 4.33 -11.74
C LEU A 62 16.11 5.83 -12.06
N VAL A 63 16.39 6.68 -11.08
CA VAL A 63 16.59 8.12 -11.27
C VAL A 63 17.83 8.40 -12.13
N LEU A 64 18.97 7.77 -11.82
CA LEU A 64 20.24 7.97 -12.56
C LEU A 64 20.17 7.50 -14.01
N THR A 65 19.41 6.44 -14.26
CA THR A 65 19.21 5.87 -15.60
C THR A 65 18.12 6.56 -16.41
N GLY A 66 17.37 7.48 -15.78
CA GLY A 66 16.26 8.18 -16.43
C GLY A 66 15.12 7.25 -16.83
N ALA A 67 14.94 6.12 -16.15
CA ALA A 67 14.02 5.05 -16.52
C ALA A 67 12.52 5.46 -16.49
N GLY A 68 12.20 6.68 -16.05
CA GLY A 68 10.84 7.23 -16.02
C GLY A 68 9.91 6.59 -14.98
N ILE A 69 10.34 5.52 -14.33
CA ILE A 69 9.57 4.75 -13.33
C ILE A 69 10.34 4.80 -12.01
N LEU A 70 9.69 5.29 -10.95
CA LEU A 70 10.18 5.20 -9.58
C LEU A 70 9.53 3.99 -8.93
N PHE A 71 10.32 2.93 -8.70
CA PHE A 71 9.89 1.73 -8.00
C PHE A 71 10.70 1.56 -6.73
N GLY A 72 10.04 1.24 -5.62
CA GLY A 72 10.69 0.92 -4.37
C GLY A 72 9.73 0.27 -3.38
N TRP A 73 10.30 -0.42 -2.39
CA TRP A 73 9.53 -1.08 -1.33
C TRP A 73 10.15 -0.77 0.04
N ALA A 74 9.33 -0.79 1.07
CA ALA A 74 9.76 -0.71 2.46
C ALA A 74 10.03 -2.11 3.01
N ARG A 75 10.77 -2.18 4.12
CA ARG A 75 10.92 -3.41 4.89
C ARG A 75 9.63 -3.66 5.67
N PRO A 76 8.90 -4.76 5.40
CA PRO A 76 7.61 -5.00 6.03
C PRO A 76 7.74 -5.23 7.54
N VAL A 77 6.66 -4.93 8.27
CA VAL A 77 6.60 -5.17 9.72
C VAL A 77 6.40 -6.67 9.97
N PRO A 78 7.27 -7.32 10.77
CA PRO A 78 7.22 -8.75 10.97
C PRO A 78 6.09 -9.14 11.92
N TYR A 79 5.39 -10.21 11.58
CA TYR A 79 4.45 -10.88 12.45
C TYR A 79 4.55 -12.39 12.30
N ASN A 80 4.16 -13.13 13.33
CA ASN A 80 4.06 -14.58 13.31
C ASN A 80 2.59 -15.03 13.22
N PRO A 81 2.14 -15.59 12.07
CA PRO A 81 0.77 -16.08 11.91
C PRO A 81 0.35 -17.11 12.98
N TYR A 82 1.28 -17.92 13.48
CA TYR A 82 1.00 -18.95 14.48
C TYR A 82 0.67 -18.38 15.86
N ASN A 83 1.03 -17.12 16.14
CA ASN A 83 0.68 -16.43 17.39
C ASN A 83 -0.73 -15.81 17.36
N LEU A 84 -1.36 -15.71 16.18
CA LEU A 84 -2.67 -15.08 16.05
C LEU A 84 -3.76 -15.95 16.68
N LYS A 85 -4.64 -15.34 17.49
CA LYS A 85 -5.74 -16.05 18.17
C LYS A 85 -6.71 -16.73 17.20
N ASN A 86 -6.95 -16.12 16.03
CA ASN A 86 -7.83 -16.66 15.00
C ASN A 86 -7.00 -17.12 13.80
N GLN A 87 -6.79 -18.42 13.66
CA GLN A 87 -5.96 -18.98 12.58
C GLN A 87 -6.60 -18.91 11.19
N LYS A 88 -7.92 -18.71 11.11
CA LYS A 88 -8.61 -18.57 9.81
C LYS A 88 -8.63 -17.13 9.32
N TRP A 89 -9.01 -16.20 10.20
CA TRP A 89 -9.25 -14.80 9.84
C TRP A 89 -8.15 -13.86 10.29
N GLY A 90 -7.24 -14.30 11.18
CA GLY A 90 -6.19 -13.46 11.74
C GLY A 90 -5.31 -12.84 10.66
N GLU A 91 -4.75 -13.66 9.75
CA GLU A 91 -3.95 -13.16 8.63
C GLU A 91 -4.75 -12.18 7.75
N ALA A 92 -6.03 -12.45 7.48
CA ALA A 92 -6.86 -11.58 6.66
C ALA A 92 -7.16 -10.23 7.33
N ILE A 93 -7.38 -10.22 8.65
CA ILE A 93 -7.59 -8.98 9.42
C ILE A 93 -6.29 -8.17 9.48
N VAL A 94 -5.16 -8.82 9.72
CA VAL A 94 -3.84 -8.16 9.68
C VAL A 94 -3.62 -7.55 8.31
N ALA A 95 -3.79 -8.32 7.23
CA ALA A 95 -3.60 -7.85 5.86
C ALA A 95 -4.58 -6.74 5.47
N ALA A 96 -5.82 -6.72 5.98
CA ALA A 96 -6.76 -5.64 5.71
C ALA A 96 -6.39 -4.33 6.43
N ALA A 97 -5.66 -4.39 7.56
CA ALA A 97 -5.39 -3.22 8.39
C ALA A 97 -4.60 -2.11 7.66
N GLY A 98 -3.61 -2.48 6.85
CA GLY A 98 -2.85 -1.56 6.01
C GLY A 98 -3.75 -0.82 5.02
N PRO A 99 -4.37 -1.51 4.04
CA PRO A 99 -5.25 -0.89 3.05
C PRO A 99 -6.39 -0.08 3.67
N LEU A 100 -7.01 -0.54 4.76
CA LEU A 100 -8.07 0.21 5.45
C LEU A 100 -7.54 1.52 6.06
N THR A 101 -6.30 1.54 6.55
CA THR A 101 -5.69 2.76 7.09
C THR A 101 -5.41 3.76 5.97
N ASN A 102 -4.90 3.31 4.81
CA ASN A 102 -4.76 4.20 3.67
C ASN A 102 -6.11 4.72 3.17
N ILE A 103 -7.15 3.88 3.10
CA ILE A 103 -8.50 4.32 2.76
C ILE A 103 -8.96 5.40 3.75
N ALA A 104 -8.74 5.23 5.05
CA ALA A 104 -9.10 6.22 6.05
C ALA A 104 -8.36 7.55 5.85
N ILE A 105 -7.06 7.53 5.56
CA ILE A 105 -6.26 8.72 5.27
C ILE A 105 -6.79 9.42 4.00
N ALA A 106 -6.99 8.65 2.92
CA ALA A 106 -7.52 9.18 1.67
C ALA A 106 -8.90 9.80 1.85
N PHE A 107 -9.77 9.13 2.61
CA PHE A 107 -11.11 9.62 2.89
C PHE A 107 -11.06 10.93 3.69
N PHE A 108 -10.19 11.02 4.69
CA PHE A 108 -10.00 12.24 5.48
C PHE A 108 -9.58 13.43 4.60
N PHE A 109 -8.48 13.30 3.85
CA PHE A 109 -7.99 14.41 3.01
C PHE A 109 -8.92 14.71 1.83
N GLY A 110 -9.50 13.69 1.21
CA GLY A 110 -10.44 13.88 0.11
C GLY A 110 -11.74 14.54 0.57
N LEU A 111 -12.21 14.26 1.79
CA LEU A 111 -13.36 14.97 2.35
C LEU A 111 -13.04 16.44 2.66
N LEU A 112 -11.82 16.75 3.11
CA LEU A 112 -11.38 18.15 3.28
C LEU A 112 -11.43 18.91 1.95
N ILE A 113 -10.97 18.30 0.86
CA ILE A 113 -11.08 18.89 -0.49
C ILE A 113 -12.55 19.11 -0.85
N ARG A 114 -13.38 18.08 -0.69
CA ARG A 114 -14.77 18.10 -1.12
C ARG A 114 -15.63 19.11 -0.35
N LEU A 115 -15.41 19.21 0.96
CA LEU A 115 -16.18 20.08 1.84
C LEU A 115 -15.60 21.49 1.96
N GLY A 116 -14.30 21.66 1.70
CA GLY A 116 -13.63 22.94 1.84
C GLY A 116 -14.05 23.99 0.81
N GLY A 117 -14.68 23.58 -0.30
CA GLY A 117 -15.14 24.50 -1.33
C GLY A 117 -13.99 25.33 -1.94
N GLY A 118 -14.32 26.53 -2.43
CA GLY A 118 -13.33 27.48 -2.96
C GLY A 118 -12.60 28.30 -1.88
N ASP A 119 -12.81 27.99 -0.60
CA ASP A 119 -12.22 28.75 0.53
C ASP A 119 -10.84 28.21 0.95
N LEU A 120 -10.48 27.01 0.49
CA LEU A 120 -9.16 26.43 0.73
C LEU A 120 -8.12 26.99 -0.25
N PRO A 121 -6.88 27.26 0.19
CA PRO A 121 -5.81 27.64 -0.72
C PRO A 121 -5.55 26.55 -1.77
N ASP A 122 -5.33 26.95 -3.03
CA ASP A 122 -5.03 26.02 -4.14
C ASP A 122 -3.87 25.07 -3.81
N THR A 123 -2.83 25.60 -3.15
CA THR A 123 -1.69 24.79 -2.69
C THR A 123 -2.12 23.69 -1.73
N PHE A 124 -3.03 23.97 -0.79
CA PHE A 124 -3.51 22.95 0.15
C PHE A 124 -4.32 21.88 -0.60
N ILE A 125 -5.19 22.27 -1.52
CA ILE A 125 -5.99 21.35 -2.32
C ILE A 125 -5.07 20.43 -3.13
N ALA A 126 -4.04 20.97 -3.78
CA ALA A 126 -3.06 20.20 -4.54
C ALA A 126 -2.32 19.17 -3.64
N LEU A 127 -1.80 19.61 -2.49
CA LEU A 127 -1.09 18.72 -1.55
C LEU A 127 -2.01 17.62 -1.00
N ALA A 128 -3.24 17.97 -0.58
CA ALA A 128 -4.24 17.03 -0.11
C ALA A 128 -4.67 16.04 -1.21
N TYR A 129 -4.74 16.51 -2.46
CA TYR A 129 -5.05 15.67 -3.62
C TYR A 129 -3.99 14.59 -3.81
N TYR A 130 -2.69 14.96 -3.74
CA TYR A 130 -1.60 13.98 -3.84
C TYR A 130 -1.60 12.99 -2.67
N VAL A 131 -1.83 13.42 -1.44
CA VAL A 131 -1.95 12.52 -0.29
C VAL A 131 -3.10 11.53 -0.48
N THR A 132 -4.26 12.03 -0.94
CA THR A 132 -5.44 11.21 -1.24
C THR A 132 -5.13 10.19 -2.33
N TYR A 133 -4.55 10.66 -3.44
CA TYR A 133 -4.16 9.82 -4.57
C TYR A 133 -3.21 8.70 -4.17
N LEU A 134 -2.12 9.01 -3.45
CA LEU A 134 -1.14 8.02 -3.01
C LEU A 134 -1.77 6.96 -2.11
N ASN A 135 -2.66 7.37 -1.20
CA ASN A 135 -3.29 6.45 -0.27
C ASN A 135 -4.34 5.54 -0.95
N ILE A 136 -5.13 6.06 -1.89
CA ILE A 136 -6.03 5.20 -2.69
C ILE A 136 -5.23 4.26 -3.57
N LEU A 137 -4.15 4.75 -4.20
CA LEU A 137 -3.25 3.93 -5.01
C LEU A 137 -2.68 2.77 -4.18
N LEU A 138 -2.12 3.05 -3.00
CA LEU A 138 -1.59 2.03 -2.08
C LEU A 138 -2.67 1.05 -1.63
N ALA A 139 -3.87 1.53 -1.29
CA ALA A 139 -4.96 0.68 -0.86
C ALA A 139 -5.45 -0.25 -1.98
N LEU A 140 -5.70 0.29 -3.17
CA LEU A 140 -6.17 -0.49 -4.32
C LEU A 140 -5.12 -1.50 -4.76
N PHE A 141 -3.85 -1.08 -4.84
CA PHE A 141 -2.76 -1.96 -5.24
C PHE A 141 -2.59 -3.11 -4.25
N ASN A 142 -2.52 -2.84 -2.94
CA ASN A 142 -2.41 -3.89 -1.94
C ASN A 142 -3.67 -4.76 -1.80
N SER A 143 -4.83 -4.30 -2.29
CA SER A 143 -6.06 -5.12 -2.31
C SER A 143 -6.11 -6.13 -3.46
N ILE A 144 -5.16 -6.10 -4.40
CA ILE A 144 -5.10 -7.07 -5.51
C ILE A 144 -4.84 -8.47 -4.93
N PRO A 145 -5.63 -9.50 -5.30
CA PRO A 145 -5.55 -10.85 -4.73
C PRO A 145 -4.38 -11.69 -5.29
N VAL A 146 -3.17 -11.12 -5.34
CA VAL A 146 -1.96 -11.77 -5.87
C VAL A 146 -0.81 -11.63 -4.86
N PRO A 147 -0.15 -12.73 -4.45
CA PRO A 147 1.03 -12.67 -3.59
C PRO A 147 2.15 -11.85 -4.25
N PRO A 148 2.90 -11.02 -3.51
CA PRO A 148 2.91 -10.90 -2.05
C PRO A 148 1.92 -9.89 -1.44
N LEU A 149 0.99 -9.33 -2.22
CA LEU A 149 0.11 -8.24 -1.80
C LEU A 149 -0.91 -8.70 -0.73
N ASP A 150 -1.38 -7.77 0.09
CA ASP A 150 -2.29 -8.05 1.23
C ASP A 150 -3.59 -8.75 0.83
N GLY A 151 -4.15 -8.37 -0.32
CA GLY A 151 -5.37 -8.94 -0.87
C GLY A 151 -5.30 -10.46 -1.03
N SER A 152 -4.10 -11.01 -1.21
CA SER A 152 -3.87 -12.46 -1.27
C SER A 152 -4.26 -13.18 0.03
N LYS A 153 -4.02 -12.56 1.19
CA LYS A 153 -4.37 -13.12 2.49
C LYS A 153 -5.87 -13.03 2.74
N ILE A 154 -6.50 -11.94 2.30
CA ILE A 154 -7.94 -11.71 2.42
C ILE A 154 -8.70 -12.74 1.58
N ILE A 155 -8.35 -12.91 0.31
CA ILE A 155 -9.03 -13.88 -0.55
C ILE A 155 -8.83 -15.31 -0.06
N LYS A 156 -7.63 -15.67 0.43
CA LYS A 156 -7.35 -16.99 1.01
C LYS A 156 -8.32 -17.35 2.13
N ALA A 157 -8.65 -16.40 3.02
CA ALA A 157 -9.57 -16.62 4.13
C ALA A 157 -11.05 -16.75 3.68
N LEU A 158 -11.42 -16.11 2.57
CA LEU A 158 -12.75 -16.17 1.96
C LEU A 158 -12.99 -17.47 1.17
N LEU A 159 -11.92 -18.10 0.67
CA LEU A 159 -12.02 -19.31 -0.14
C LEU A 159 -12.48 -20.53 0.68
N PRO A 160 -13.25 -21.45 0.07
CA PRO A 160 -13.54 -22.75 0.68
C PRO A 160 -12.25 -23.56 0.83
N PHE A 161 -12.21 -24.47 1.81
CA PHE A 161 -11.00 -25.19 2.22
C PHE A 161 -10.15 -25.76 1.06
N ARG A 162 -10.79 -26.42 0.08
CA ARG A 162 -10.08 -26.98 -1.09
C ARG A 162 -9.42 -25.91 -1.95
N ALA A 163 -10.12 -24.81 -2.19
CA ALA A 163 -9.59 -23.69 -2.97
C ALA A 163 -8.51 -22.93 -2.19
N ALA A 164 -8.67 -22.77 -0.87
CA ALA A 164 -7.66 -22.18 0.00
C ALA A 164 -6.35 -23.00 -0.02
N LEU A 165 -6.43 -24.33 -0.04
CA LEU A 165 -5.26 -25.20 -0.14
C LEU A 165 -4.54 -25.05 -1.49
N SER A 166 -5.29 -24.97 -2.60
CA SER A 166 -4.72 -24.68 -3.92
C SER A 166 -4.08 -23.29 -3.96
N TYR A 167 -4.73 -22.29 -3.37
CA TYR A 167 -4.22 -20.93 -3.28
C TYR A 167 -2.93 -20.85 -2.45
N GLN A 168 -2.84 -21.60 -1.34
CA GLN A 168 -1.63 -21.69 -0.53
C GLN A 168 -0.44 -22.26 -1.31
N ARG A 169 -0.67 -23.21 -2.22
CA ARG A 169 0.38 -23.72 -3.13
C ARG A 169 0.84 -22.65 -4.11
N PHE A 170 -0.09 -21.87 -4.64
CA PHE A 170 0.23 -20.73 -5.50
C PHE A 170 1.02 -19.65 -4.73
N GLU A 171 0.64 -19.35 -3.50
CA GLU A 171 1.37 -18.46 -2.59
C GLU A 171 2.81 -18.94 -2.38
N ALA A 172 3.00 -20.23 -2.10
CA ALA A 172 4.32 -20.83 -1.95
C ALA A 172 5.15 -20.78 -3.24
N PHE A 173 4.53 -21.02 -4.41
CA PHE A 173 5.19 -20.94 -5.71
C PHE A 173 5.66 -19.50 -6.02
N MET A 174 4.81 -18.51 -5.77
CA MET A 174 5.16 -17.09 -5.93
C MET A 174 6.29 -16.69 -4.99
N ALA A 175 6.23 -17.12 -3.72
CA ALA A 175 7.29 -16.87 -2.74
C ALA A 175 8.63 -17.48 -3.16
N GLN A 176 8.63 -18.70 -3.72
CA GLN A 176 9.84 -19.36 -4.23
C GLN A 176 10.40 -18.71 -5.49
N SER A 177 9.52 -18.18 -6.35
CA SER A 177 9.92 -17.45 -7.56
C SER A 177 10.63 -16.14 -7.23
N GLY A 178 10.50 -15.65 -6.00
CA GLY A 178 11.17 -14.46 -5.50
C GLY A 178 10.91 -13.24 -6.38
N PHE A 179 11.98 -12.53 -6.71
CA PHE A 179 11.91 -11.30 -7.51
C PHE A 179 11.38 -11.52 -8.94
N LEU A 180 11.62 -12.70 -9.54
CA LEU A 180 11.13 -13.00 -10.90
C LEU A 180 9.60 -13.14 -10.93
N GLY A 181 9.01 -13.75 -9.90
CA GLY A 181 7.56 -13.86 -9.77
C GLY A 181 6.90 -12.48 -9.66
N LEU A 182 7.51 -11.57 -8.88
CA LEU A 182 7.05 -10.19 -8.76
C LEU A 182 7.15 -9.44 -10.09
N ILE A 183 8.27 -9.55 -10.82
CA ILE A 183 8.42 -8.92 -12.14
C ILE A 183 7.37 -9.45 -13.12
N ALA A 184 7.16 -10.76 -13.19
CA ALA A 184 6.18 -11.35 -14.08
C ALA A 184 4.76 -10.86 -13.78
N PHE A 185 4.42 -10.75 -12.49
CA PHE A 185 3.16 -10.15 -12.05
C PHE A 185 3.04 -8.68 -12.46
N LEU A 186 4.06 -7.85 -12.20
CA LEU A 186 4.06 -6.43 -12.56
C LEU A 186 3.93 -6.24 -14.07
N PHE A 187 4.62 -7.06 -14.86
CA PHE A 187 4.50 -7.06 -16.31
C PHE A 187 3.07 -7.41 -16.72
N LEU A 188 2.52 -8.53 -16.26
CA LEU A 188 1.13 -8.92 -16.54
C LEU A 188 0.13 -7.82 -16.14
N PHE A 189 0.35 -7.21 -14.97
CA PHE A 189 -0.46 -6.11 -14.46
C PHE A 189 -0.45 -4.92 -15.39
N VAL A 190 0.72 -4.45 -15.82
CA VAL A 190 0.85 -3.30 -16.73
C VAL A 190 0.21 -3.59 -18.09
N PHE A 191 0.36 -4.80 -18.62
CA PHE A 191 -0.16 -5.12 -19.96
C PHE A 191 -1.67 -5.40 -19.99
N ILE A 192 -2.28 -5.85 -18.90
CA ILE A 192 -3.67 -6.30 -18.87
C ILE A 192 -4.56 -5.43 -17.97
N PHE A 193 -4.04 -5.02 -16.82
CA PHE A 193 -4.83 -4.43 -15.73
C PHE A 193 -4.58 -2.94 -15.50
N ASP A 194 -3.56 -2.35 -16.12
CA ASP A 194 -3.22 -0.92 -16.00
C ASP A 194 -4.44 -0.01 -16.22
N GLU A 195 -5.05 -0.15 -17.39
CA GLU A 195 -6.14 0.69 -17.84
C GLU A 195 -7.39 0.60 -16.94
N PRO A 196 -7.95 -0.60 -16.63
CA PRO A 196 -9.07 -0.69 -15.70
C PRO A 196 -8.70 -0.28 -14.27
N PHE A 197 -7.46 -0.51 -13.83
CA PHE A 197 -6.99 -0.10 -12.50
C PHE A 197 -6.97 1.42 -12.36
N PHE A 198 -6.40 2.14 -13.33
CA PHE A 198 -6.34 3.60 -13.30
C PHE A 198 -7.73 4.24 -13.50
N ARG A 199 -8.63 3.61 -14.28
CA ARG A 199 -10.05 4.02 -14.31
C ARG A 199 -10.72 3.89 -12.95
N LEU A 200 -10.50 2.77 -12.24
CA LEU A 200 -11.04 2.57 -10.90
C LEU A 200 -10.48 3.61 -9.93
N LEU A 201 -9.16 3.83 -9.95
CA LEU A 201 -8.49 4.84 -9.14
C LEU A 201 -9.09 6.24 -9.39
N ALA A 202 -9.23 6.65 -10.65
CA ALA A 202 -9.83 7.94 -11.01
C ALA A 202 -11.30 8.05 -10.56
N THR A 203 -12.07 6.96 -10.68
CA THR A 203 -13.47 6.92 -10.22
C THR A 203 -13.55 7.10 -8.72
N VAL A 204 -12.74 6.36 -7.95
CA VAL A 204 -12.74 6.45 -6.48
C VAL A 204 -12.21 7.82 -6.03
N MET A 205 -11.19 8.37 -6.69
CA MET A 205 -10.74 9.75 -6.47
C MET A 205 -11.88 10.74 -6.65
N GLY A 206 -12.56 10.73 -7.81
CA GLY A 206 -13.66 11.64 -8.09
C GLY A 206 -14.83 11.48 -7.11
N LEU A 207 -15.11 10.26 -6.66
CA LEU A 207 -16.13 10.01 -5.64
C LEU A 207 -15.77 10.60 -4.27
N ILE A 208 -14.50 10.55 -3.86
CA ILE A 208 -14.09 11.05 -2.54
C ILE A 208 -13.89 12.57 -2.59
N THR A 209 -13.12 13.07 -3.55
CA THR A 209 -12.72 14.50 -3.63
C THR A 209 -13.81 15.38 -4.25
N GLY A 210 -14.68 14.81 -5.09
CA GLY A 210 -15.61 15.59 -5.92
C GLY A 210 -14.95 16.30 -7.10
N VAL A 211 -13.64 16.12 -7.32
CA VAL A 211 -12.85 16.74 -8.38
C VAL A 211 -12.32 15.65 -9.32
N GLY A 212 -12.57 15.79 -10.62
CA GLY A 212 -12.22 14.77 -11.61
C GLY A 212 -10.74 14.69 -11.98
N GLN A 213 -9.94 15.74 -11.69
CA GLN A 213 -8.51 15.83 -11.97
C GLN A 213 -7.79 16.70 -10.93
N PRO A 214 -6.46 16.55 -10.74
CA PRO A 214 -5.71 17.43 -9.85
C PRO A 214 -5.90 18.89 -10.28
N PRO A 215 -6.12 19.85 -9.35
CA PRO A 215 -5.95 21.26 -9.69
C PRO A 215 -4.50 21.46 -10.09
N LEU A 216 -4.30 21.98 -11.30
CA LEU A 216 -2.99 22.24 -11.90
C LEU A 216 -2.17 23.23 -11.08
#